data_AF-A0A2R3N1T2-F1
#
_entry.id   AF-A0A2R3N1T2-F1
#
_cell.length_a   1.000
_cell.length_b   1.000
_cell.length_c   1.000
_cell.angle_alpha   90.00
_cell.angle_beta   90.00
_cell.angle_gamma   90.00
#
_symmetry.space_group_name_H-M   'P 1'
#
loop_
_entity.id
_entity.type
_entity.pdbx_description
1 polymer ?
#
loop_
_entity_poly.entity_id
_entity_poly.type
_entity_poly.pdbx_seq_one_letter_code
_entity_poly.pdbx_strand_id
1 'polypeptide(L)'
;MNLSEIREAYKARKIAFEQAKKEEEKYKALLKDAMLEAGEKDYTDEDGYRFERIVQERKSIEEEKLLGELHERGLKSCIKTVEVVDEDATLKAVESGELPQEVLSECLKVTEVVMLKMTAPKKSKK
;
A
#
# COMPACT_ATOMS: atom_id res chain seq x y z
N MET A 1 2.80 20.74 27.38
CA MET A 1 2.44 19.35 27.04
C MET A 1 3.66 18.47 27.28
N ASN A 2 3.58 17.62 28.29
CA ASN A 2 4.58 16.61 28.60
C ASN A 2 4.34 15.34 27.79
N LEU A 3 5.33 14.45 27.73
CA LEU A 3 5.30 13.23 26.92
C LEU A 3 4.05 12.35 27.16
N SER A 4 3.55 12.28 28.40
CA SER A 4 2.30 11.55 28.72
C SER A 4 1.10 12.16 28.00
N GLU A 5 0.92 13.48 28.11
CA GLU A 5 -0.18 14.21 27.49
C GLU A 5 -0.14 14.08 25.97
N ILE A 6 1.07 14.09 25.38
CA ILE A 6 1.26 13.91 23.93
C ILE A 6 0.88 12.49 23.49
N ARG A 7 1.24 11.45 24.27
CA ARG A 7 0.87 10.05 23.98
C ARG A 7 -0.63 9.83 24.05
N GLU A 8 -1.29 10.40 25.05
CA GLU A 8 -2.74 10.30 25.23
C GLU A 8 -3.49 11.03 24.12
N ALA A 9 -3.08 12.25 23.79
CA ALA A 9 -3.63 13.02 22.67
C ALA A 9 -3.43 12.31 21.32
N TYR A 10 -2.23 11.76 21.08
CA TYR A 10 -1.94 11.00 19.85
C TYR A 10 -2.77 9.73 19.75
N LYS A 11 -2.91 8.95 20.83
CA LYS A 11 -3.74 7.74 20.86
C LYS A 11 -5.20 8.06 20.56
N ALA A 12 -5.77 9.09 21.21
CA ALA A 12 -7.15 9.51 20.98
C ALA A 12 -7.37 9.95 19.53
N ARG A 13 -6.47 10.78 19.00
CA ARG A 13 -6.53 11.24 17.60
C ARG A 13 -6.34 10.12 16.59
N LYS A 14 -5.45 9.16 16.86
CA LYS A 14 -5.24 8.00 15.98
C LYS A 14 -6.48 7.11 15.92
N ILE A 15 -7.09 6.79 17.06
CA ILE A 15 -8.33 6.00 17.11
C ILE A 15 -9.46 6.73 16.38
N ALA A 16 -9.62 8.03 16.64
CA ALA A 16 -10.62 8.85 15.96
C ALA A 16 -10.38 8.93 14.44
N PHE A 17 -9.12 9.06 14.02
CA PHE A 17 -8.75 9.05 12.60
C PHE A 17 -9.04 7.71 11.93
N GLU A 18 -8.70 6.59 12.57
CA GLU A 18 -9.00 5.25 12.03
C GLU A 18 -10.51 4.99 11.95
N GLN A 19 -11.30 5.49 12.91
CA GLN A 19 -12.76 5.42 12.86
C GLN A 19 -13.33 6.32 11.77
N ALA A 20 -12.89 7.59 11.70
CA ALA A 20 -13.31 8.54 10.68
C ALA A 20 -12.99 8.05 9.27
N LYS A 21 -11.82 7.43 9.06
CA LYS A 21 -11.45 6.84 7.77
C LYS A 21 -12.39 5.71 7.37
N LYS A 22 -12.73 4.80 8.29
CA LYS A 22 -13.68 3.71 8.02
C LYS A 22 -15.07 4.24 7.68
N GLU A 23 -15.48 5.29 8.38
CA GLU A 23 -16.78 5.93 8.16
C GLU A 23 -16.81 6.68 6.82
N GLU A 24 -15.75 7.42 6.48
CA GLU A 24 -15.57 8.06 5.17
C GLU A 24 -15.62 7.03 4.04
N GLU A 25 -14.89 5.92 4.15
CA GLU A 25 -14.90 4.85 3.14
C GLU A 25 -16.30 4.24 2.97
N LYS A 26 -17.06 4.07 4.07
CA LYS A 26 -18.44 3.59 4.04
C LYS A 26 -19.36 4.57 3.31
N TYR A 27 -19.32 5.86 3.64
CA TYR A 27 -20.16 6.87 2.99
C TYR A 27 -19.78 7.08 1.53
N LYS A 28 -18.49 7.00 1.20
CA LYS A 28 -18.02 7.04 -0.19
C LYS A 28 -18.53 5.87 -1.01
N ALA A 29 -18.63 4.66 -0.44
CA ALA A 29 -19.23 3.51 -1.11
C ALA A 29 -20.74 3.72 -1.31
N LEU A 30 -21.46 4.08 -0.25
CA LEU A 30 -22.90 4.37 -0.32
C LEU A 30 -23.23 5.47 -1.34
N LEU A 31 -22.42 6.52 -1.41
CA LEU A 31 -22.60 7.61 -2.38
C LEU A 31 -22.38 7.11 -3.82
N LYS A 32 -21.37 6.26 -4.06
CA LYS A 32 -21.14 5.68 -5.40
C LYS A 32 -22.30 4.80 -5.85
N ASP A 33 -22.86 3.99 -4.94
CA ASP A 33 -24.02 3.15 -5.21
C ASP A 33 -25.28 3.99 -5.42
N ALA A 34 -25.57 4.96 -4.55
CA ALA A 34 -26.71 5.86 -4.70
C ALA A 34 -26.65 6.69 -6.00
N MET A 35 -25.49 7.22 -6.36
CA MET A 35 -25.29 7.91 -7.65
C MET A 35 -25.48 6.96 -8.84
N LEU A 36 -25.08 5.69 -8.71
CA LEU A 36 -25.36 4.68 -9.75
C LEU A 36 -26.86 4.40 -9.87
N GLU A 37 -27.57 4.19 -8.75
CA GLU A 37 -29.02 3.94 -8.74
C GLU A 37 -29.84 5.13 -9.26
N ALA A 38 -29.42 6.36 -8.92
CA ALA A 38 -30.02 7.58 -9.42
C ALA A 38 -29.67 7.89 -10.88
N GLY A 39 -28.68 7.18 -11.46
CA GLY A 39 -28.17 7.46 -12.80
C GLY A 39 -27.37 8.78 -12.90
N GLU A 40 -27.05 9.41 -11.78
CA GLU A 40 -26.30 10.66 -11.69
C GLU A 40 -24.79 10.39 -11.84
N LYS A 41 -24.19 11.00 -12.86
CA LYS A 41 -22.75 10.86 -13.14
C LYS A 41 -21.93 12.00 -12.55
N ASP A 42 -22.53 13.17 -12.42
CA ASP A 42 -21.95 14.35 -11.81
C ASP A 42 -23.04 15.12 -11.07
N TYR A 43 -22.71 15.57 -9.86
CA TYR A 43 -23.57 16.38 -9.00
C TYR A 43 -22.71 17.44 -8.33
N THR A 44 -23.18 18.69 -8.26
CA THR A 44 -22.51 19.75 -7.51
C THR A 44 -23.49 20.26 -6.47
N ASP A 45 -23.07 20.24 -5.22
CA ASP A 45 -23.90 20.68 -4.10
C ASP A 45 -23.95 22.21 -3.98
N GLU A 46 -24.86 22.75 -3.16
CA GLU A 46 -25.05 24.19 -2.96
C GLU A 46 -23.79 24.87 -2.38
N ASP A 47 -23.00 24.13 -1.61
CA ASP A 47 -21.70 24.56 -1.09
C ASP A 47 -20.55 24.51 -2.14
N GLY A 48 -20.84 24.12 -3.39
CA GLY A 48 -19.88 24.07 -4.49
C GLY A 48 -19.01 22.81 -4.53
N TYR A 49 -19.30 21.80 -3.72
CA TYR A 49 -18.62 20.51 -3.75
C TYR A 49 -19.12 19.67 -4.93
N ARG A 50 -18.20 19.28 -5.82
CA ARG A 50 -18.51 18.44 -6.99
C ARG A 50 -18.24 16.96 -6.71
N PHE A 51 -19.26 16.14 -6.89
CA PHE A 51 -19.24 14.70 -6.79
C PHE A 51 -19.36 14.11 -8.19
N GLU A 52 -18.35 13.37 -8.64
CA GLU A 52 -18.32 12.77 -9.97
C GLU A 52 -18.08 11.26 -9.87
N ARG A 53 -18.97 10.49 -10.49
CA ARG A 53 -18.84 9.04 -10.62
C ARG A 53 -18.05 8.73 -11.90
N ILE A 54 -16.72 8.70 -11.76
CA ILE A 54 -15.81 8.38 -12.86
C ILE A 54 -15.77 6.86 -13.08
N VAL A 55 -16.43 6.38 -14.15
CA VAL A 55 -16.25 5.02 -14.65
C VAL A 55 -15.08 5.04 -15.63
N GLN A 56 -13.90 4.67 -15.15
CA GLN A 56 -12.71 4.58 -15.98
C GLN A 56 -12.58 3.16 -16.54
N GLU A 57 -12.97 2.95 -17.81
CA GLU A 57 -12.59 1.75 -18.55
C GLU A 57 -11.08 1.81 -18.84
N ARG A 58 -10.30 1.14 -17.99
CA ARG A 58 -8.86 1.01 -18.21
C ARG A 58 -8.60 -0.17 -19.14
N LYS A 59 -8.16 0.12 -20.36
CA LYS A 59 -7.44 -0.87 -21.16
C LYS A 59 -6.05 -1.02 -20.54
N SER A 60 -5.88 -2.00 -19.66
CA SER A 60 -4.56 -2.43 -19.21
C SER A 60 -3.94 -3.31 -20.31
N ILE A 61 -2.64 -3.15 -20.52
CA ILE A 61 -1.88 -4.10 -21.32
C ILE A 61 -1.90 -5.43 -20.56
N GLU A 62 -2.27 -6.53 -21.21
CA GLU A 62 -2.01 -7.88 -20.69
C GLU A 62 -0.51 -8.14 -20.82
N GLU A 63 0.26 -7.69 -19.83
CA GLU A 63 1.73 -7.71 -19.85
C GLU A 63 2.28 -9.13 -20.07
N GLU A 64 1.66 -10.15 -19.49
CA GLU A 64 2.08 -11.56 -19.67
C GLU A 64 1.96 -12.03 -21.12
N LYS A 65 0.82 -11.74 -21.76
CA LYS A 65 0.56 -12.09 -23.16
C LYS A 65 1.47 -11.30 -24.11
N LEU A 66 1.68 -10.02 -23.83
CA LEU A 66 2.57 -9.18 -24.62
C LEU A 66 4.04 -9.58 -24.45
N LEU A 67 4.49 -9.89 -23.24
CA LEU A 67 5.84 -10.40 -22.98
C LEU A 67 6.08 -11.72 -23.73
N GLY A 68 5.10 -12.63 -23.74
CA GLY A 68 5.14 -13.85 -24.55
C GLY A 68 5.38 -13.57 -26.03
N GLU A 69 4.56 -12.70 -26.64
CA GLU A 69 4.72 -12.29 -28.04
C GLU A 69 6.06 -11.59 -28.31
N LEU A 70 6.54 -10.76 -27.38
CA LEU A 70 7.84 -10.09 -27.50
C LEU A 70 8.99 -11.09 -27.43
N HIS A 71 8.90 -12.12 -26.58
CA HIS A 71 9.86 -13.21 -26.51
C HIS A 71 9.84 -14.06 -27.79
N GLU A 72 8.67 -14.44 -28.29
CA GLU A 72 8.51 -15.23 -29.52
C GLU A 72 9.03 -14.49 -30.77
N ARG A 73 8.84 -13.17 -30.82
CA ARG A 73 9.31 -12.31 -31.92
C ARG A 73 10.74 -11.84 -31.76
N GLY A 74 11.41 -12.22 -30.67
CA GLY A 74 12.80 -11.84 -30.40
C GLY A 74 13.01 -10.35 -30.12
N LEU A 75 11.96 -9.61 -29.76
CA LEU A 75 11.96 -8.16 -29.52
C LEU A 75 12.47 -7.80 -28.11
N LYS A 76 13.65 -8.33 -27.76
CA LYS A 76 14.27 -8.17 -26.44
C LYS A 76 14.60 -6.71 -26.08
N SER A 77 14.74 -5.83 -27.07
CA SER A 77 14.92 -4.39 -26.86
C SER A 77 13.71 -3.71 -26.21
N CYS A 78 12.53 -4.34 -26.28
CA CYS A 78 11.29 -3.87 -25.66
C CYS A 78 11.05 -4.47 -24.27
N ILE A 79 11.93 -5.37 -23.80
CA ILE A 79 11.80 -6.06 -22.52
C ILE A 79 12.83 -5.48 -21.55
N LYS A 80 12.35 -4.93 -20.43
CA LYS A 80 13.22 -4.48 -19.34
C LYS A 80 13.41 -5.61 -18.34
N THR A 81 14.61 -6.17 -18.26
CA THR A 81 15.00 -7.10 -17.20
C THR A 81 15.54 -6.32 -16.02
N VAL A 82 15.02 -6.59 -14.83
CA VAL A 82 15.53 -6.02 -13.57
C VAL A 82 16.06 -7.18 -12.74
N GLU A 83 17.36 -7.16 -12.46
CA GLU A 83 17.97 -8.07 -11.50
C GLU A 83 17.77 -7.48 -10.11
N VAL A 84 17.09 -8.24 -9.25
CA VAL A 84 16.84 -7.88 -7.86
C VAL A 84 17.46 -8.93 -6.97
N VAL A 85 17.93 -8.51 -5.80
CA VAL A 85 18.42 -9.44 -4.78
C VAL A 85 17.22 -10.20 -4.23
N ASP A 86 17.27 -11.53 -4.31
CA ASP A 86 16.34 -12.40 -3.61
C ASP A 86 16.77 -12.49 -2.14
N GLU A 87 16.14 -11.70 -1.28
CA GLU A 87 16.49 -11.60 0.14
C GLU A 87 16.34 -12.95 0.87
N ASP A 88 15.34 -13.76 0.51
CA ASP A 88 15.06 -15.06 1.16
C ASP A 88 16.10 -16.10 0.75
N ALA A 89 16.42 -16.20 -0.55
CA ALA A 89 17.48 -17.07 -1.04
C ALA A 89 18.86 -16.63 -0.51
N THR A 90 19.09 -15.32 -0.42
CA THR A 90 20.35 -14.76 0.10
C THR A 90 20.53 -15.08 1.58
N LEU A 91 19.48 -14.98 2.41
CA LEU A 91 19.55 -15.37 3.83
C LEU A 91 19.80 -16.87 4.01
N LYS A 92 19.12 -17.72 3.22
CA LYS A 92 19.35 -19.17 3.24
C LYS A 92 20.79 -19.54 2.86
N ALA A 93 21.38 -18.85 1.89
CA ALA A 93 22.78 -19.04 1.50
C ALA A 93 23.76 -18.64 2.63
N VAL A 94 23.40 -17.66 3.45
CA VAL A 94 24.19 -17.32 4.65
C VAL A 94 24.06 -18.39 5.72
N GLU A 95 22.84 -18.89 5.97
CA GLU A 95 22.59 -19.95 6.95
C GLU A 95 23.23 -21.28 6.56
N SER A 96 23.31 -21.58 5.26
CA SER A 96 24.01 -22.77 4.73
C SER A 96 25.53 -22.62 4.67
N GLY A 97 26.06 -21.41 4.90
CA GLY A 97 27.49 -21.10 4.82
C GLY A 97 28.04 -20.91 3.40
N GLU A 98 27.18 -20.91 2.38
CA GLU A 98 27.55 -20.66 0.97
C GLU A 98 27.89 -19.17 0.73
N LEU A 99 27.27 -18.27 1.49
CA LEU A 99 27.57 -16.85 1.50
C LEU A 99 28.11 -16.45 2.90
N PRO A 100 29.32 -15.90 3.01
CA PRO A 100 29.83 -15.43 4.30
C PRO A 100 28.95 -14.31 4.86
N GLN A 101 28.59 -14.41 6.14
CA GLN A 101 27.79 -13.40 6.83
C GLN A 101 28.42 -11.99 6.77
N GLU A 102 29.74 -11.92 6.72
CA GLU A 102 30.51 -10.67 6.60
C GLU A 102 30.17 -9.93 5.30
N VAL A 103 30.10 -10.65 4.17
CA VAL A 103 29.81 -10.07 2.84
C VAL A 103 28.39 -9.51 2.78
N LEU A 104 27.41 -10.20 3.38
CA LEU A 104 26.05 -9.68 3.49
C LEU A 104 26.04 -8.42 4.38
N SER A 105 26.73 -8.47 5.52
CA SER A 105 26.75 -7.38 6.50
C SER A 105 27.39 -6.09 5.97
N GLU A 106 28.45 -6.19 5.16
CA GLU A 106 29.08 -5.04 4.49
C GLU A 106 28.17 -4.38 3.44
N CYS A 107 27.24 -5.15 2.85
CA CYS A 107 26.28 -4.66 1.88
C CYS A 107 25.01 -4.05 2.52
N LEU A 108 24.81 -4.22 3.83
CA LEU A 108 23.64 -3.68 4.53
C LEU A 108 23.77 -2.16 4.75
N LYS A 109 22.83 -1.40 4.17
CA LYS A 109 22.64 0.00 4.56
C LYS A 109 21.80 0.09 5.82
N VAL A 110 22.45 0.26 6.96
CA VAL A 110 21.77 0.55 8.22
C VAL A 110 21.20 1.96 8.15
N THR A 111 19.89 2.05 7.95
CA THR A 111 19.16 3.31 7.95
C THR A 111 18.25 3.30 9.15
N GLU A 112 18.42 4.26 10.07
CA GLU A 112 17.54 4.37 11.24
C GLU A 112 16.15 4.84 10.78
N VAL A 113 15.22 3.90 10.65
CA VAL A 113 13.82 4.19 10.35
C VAL A 113 13.05 4.24 11.67
N VAL A 114 12.82 5.46 12.17
CA VAL A 114 12.02 5.67 13.40
C VAL A 114 10.53 5.50 13.05
N MET A 115 9.98 4.32 13.33
CA MET A 115 8.55 4.03 13.17
C MET A 115 7.83 4.01 14.52
N LEU A 116 6.82 4.88 14.68
CA LEU A 116 5.96 4.88 15.86
C LEU A 116 4.84 3.83 15.71
N LYS A 117 5.07 2.62 16.22
CA LYS A 117 4.05 1.56 16.29
C LYS A 117 3.21 1.70 17.56
N MET A 118 1.88 1.83 17.41
CA MET A 118 0.91 1.77 18.51
C MET A 118 0.24 0.39 18.49
N THR A 119 0.42 -0.41 19.55
CA THR A 119 -0.17 -1.75 19.68
C THR A 119 -1.22 -1.72 20.79
N ALA A 120 -2.43 -2.24 20.53
CA ALA A 120 -3.45 -2.37 21.56
C ALA A 120 -3.10 -3.51 22.55
N PRO A 121 -3.42 -3.40 23.84
CA PRO A 121 -3.20 -4.47 24.79
C PRO A 121 -4.03 -5.72 24.40
N LYS A 122 -3.42 -6.91 24.48
CA LYS A 122 -4.16 -8.17 24.33
C LYS A 122 -5.25 -8.20 25.41
N LYS A 123 -6.50 -8.46 25.01
CA LYS A 123 -7.60 -8.71 25.94
C LYS A 123 -7.25 -9.97 26.75
N SER A 124 -6.63 -9.81 27.90
CA SER A 124 -6.54 -10.88 28.89
C SER A 124 -7.97 -11.17 29.34
N LYS A 125 -8.53 -12.30 28.91
CA LYS A 125 -9.76 -12.86 29.50
C LYS A 125 -9.47 -13.03 31.00
N LYS A 126 -10.05 -12.16 31.82
CA LYS A 126 -10.37 -12.49 33.21
C LYS A 126 -11.69 -13.24 33.19
#